data_AF-A0A972QQS1-F1
#
_entry.id   AF-A0A972QQS1-F1
#
_cell.length_a   1.000
_cell.length_b   1.000
_cell.length_c   1.000
_cell.angle_alpha   90.00
_cell.angle_beta   90.00
_cell.angle_gamma   90.00
#
_symmetry.space_group_name_H-M   'P 1'
#
loop_
_entity.id
_entity.type
_entity.pdbx_description
1 polymer ?
#
loop_
_entity_poly.entity_id
_entity_poly.type
_entity_poly.pdbx_seq_one_letter_code
_entity_poly.pdbx_strand_id
1 'polypeptide(L)'
;MTNRKTYKLWLTNVVSFILLTVLAITGLINWLLLPKGYEAKGSFLITLRHFFIEVHEWTALAFMVTIAIHILLHLGLRKDKFEEIRHLEIA
;
A
#
# COMPACT_ATOMS: atom_id res chain seq x y z
N MET A 1 -5.58 11.50 -26.05
CA MET A 1 -6.44 11.14 -24.91
C MET A 1 -5.73 10.07 -24.10
N THR A 2 -5.21 10.39 -22.92
CA THR A 2 -4.63 9.39 -22.02
C THR A 2 -5.70 8.35 -21.69
N ASN A 3 -5.44 7.10 -22.05
CA ASN A 3 -6.39 6.01 -21.86
C ASN A 3 -6.74 5.93 -20.36
N ARG A 4 -8.02 6.16 -20.01
CA ARG A 4 -8.49 6.20 -18.61
C ARG A 4 -8.07 4.95 -17.82
N LYS A 5 -7.94 3.80 -18.50
CA LYS A 5 -7.43 2.55 -17.89
C LYS A 5 -5.96 2.67 -17.48
N THR A 6 -5.09 3.17 -18.37
CA THR A 6 -3.66 3.38 -18.10
C THR A 6 -3.45 4.38 -16.96
N TYR A 7 -4.22 5.46 -16.92
CA TYR A 7 -4.15 6.44 -15.84
C TYR A 7 -4.55 5.84 -14.49
N LYS A 8 -5.63 5.05 -14.44
CA LYS A 8 -6.05 4.36 -13.21
C LYS A 8 -4.96 3.42 -12.68
N LEU A 9 -4.34 2.61 -13.53
CA LEU A 9 -3.24 1.72 -13.11
C LEU A 9 -2.06 2.49 -12.54
N TRP A 10 -1.64 3.53 -13.25
CA TRP A 10 -0.54 4.37 -12.81
C TRP A 10 -0.83 5.02 -11.45
N LEU A 11 -2.03 5.59 -11.29
CA LEU A 11 -2.47 6.19 -10.04
C LEU A 11 -2.46 5.18 -8.89
N THR A 12 -3.02 3.98 -9.12
CA THR A 12 -3.06 2.93 -8.09
C THR A 12 -1.64 2.51 -7.67
N ASN A 13 -0.69 2.49 -8.61
CA ASN A 13 0.70 2.16 -8.34
C ASN A 13 1.40 3.25 -7.50
N VAL A 14 1.20 4.53 -7.85
CA VAL A 14 1.75 5.66 -7.10
C VAL A 14 1.19 5.70 -5.68
N VAL A 15 -0.13 5.53 -5.52
CA VAL A 15 -0.77 5.49 -4.20
C VAL A 15 -0.24 4.33 -3.36
N SER A 16 -0.09 3.14 -3.96
CA SER A 16 0.48 1.97 -3.28
C SER A 16 1.93 2.23 -2.82
N PHE A 17 2.74 2.88 -3.66
CA PHE A 17 4.13 3.21 -3.32
C PHE A 17 4.24 4.19 -2.15
N ILE A 18 3.38 5.23 -2.13
CA ILE A 18 3.34 6.19 -1.02
C ILE A 18 2.92 5.50 0.27
N LEU A 19 1.86 4.71 0.24
CA LEU A 19 1.38 3.96 1.42
C LEU A 19 2.44 3.00 1.94
N LEU A 20 3.13 2.27 1.06
CA LEU A 20 4.23 1.37 1.45
C LEU A 20 5.38 2.15 2.11
N THR A 21 5.72 3.32 1.58
CA THR A 21 6.79 4.16 2.15
C THR A 21 6.43 4.63 3.55
N VAL A 22 5.20 5.10 3.77
CA VAL A 22 4.71 5.48 5.10
C VAL A 22 4.74 4.28 6.05
N LEU A 23 4.31 3.10 5.59
CA LEU A 23 4.33 1.86 6.37
C LEU A 23 5.76 1.48 6.79
N ALA A 24 6.71 1.54 5.86
CA ALA A 24 8.11 1.23 6.12
C ALA A 24 8.71 2.19 7.16
N ILE A 25 8.50 3.51 6.98
CA ILE A 25 9.02 4.54 7.89
C ILE A 25 8.43 4.37 9.30
N THR A 26 7.10 4.26 9.41
CA THR A 26 6.44 4.13 10.72
C THR A 26 6.79 2.82 11.42
N GLY A 27 6.95 1.72 10.66
CA GLY A 27 7.41 0.44 11.19
C GLY A 27 8.87 0.49 11.66
N LEU A 28 9.75 1.13 10.89
CA LEU A 28 11.16 1.34 11.26
C LEU A 28 11.29 2.20 12.53
N ILE A 29 10.52 3.29 12.63
CA ILE A 29 10.51 4.15 13.82
C ILE A 29 10.05 3.36 15.06
N ASN A 30 8.94 2.63 14.94
CA ASN A 30 8.42 1.78 16.02
C ASN A 30 9.38 0.66 16.43
N TRP A 31 10.19 0.16 15.49
CA TRP A 31 11.14 -0.89 15.78
C TRP A 31 12.43 -0.38 16.40
N LEU A 32 13.02 0.69 15.84
CA LEU A 32 14.40 1.10 16.10
C LEU A 32 14.52 2.25 17.11
N LEU A 33 13.58 3.19 17.10
CA LEU A 33 13.69 4.45 17.86
C LEU A 33 12.91 4.45 19.16
N LEU A 34 11.85 3.64 19.28
CA LEU A 34 10.92 3.72 20.40
C LEU A 34 11.19 2.61 21.43
N PRO A 35 11.46 2.96 22.71
CA PRO A 35 11.84 2.01 23.72
C PRO A 35 10.73 1.00 24.04
N LYS A 36 11.15 -0.24 24.32
CA LYS A 36 10.26 -1.36 24.70
C LYS A 36 10.49 -1.65 26.19
N GLY A 37 9.44 -1.53 27.02
CA GLY A 37 9.50 -1.95 28.42
C GLY A 37 8.96 -0.94 29.43
N TYR A 38 8.96 -1.37 30.69
CA TYR A 38 8.32 -0.70 31.82
C TYR A 38 9.08 0.55 32.31
N GLU A 39 10.38 0.66 31.99
CA GLU A 39 11.25 1.78 32.42
C GLU A 39 10.87 3.13 31.79
N ALA A 40 10.08 3.13 30.71
CA ALA A 40 9.63 4.35 30.05
C ALA A 40 8.22 4.82 30.51
N LYS A 41 7.59 4.16 31.50
CA LYS A 41 6.24 4.51 31.99
C LYS A 41 6.19 5.98 32.42
N GLY A 42 5.50 6.80 31.62
CA GLY A 42 5.34 8.24 31.85
C GLY A 42 6.14 9.16 30.90
N SER A 43 6.99 8.61 30.04
CA SER A 43 7.76 9.39 29.07
C SER A 43 6.96 9.69 27.80
N PHE A 44 7.13 10.91 27.25
CA PHE A 44 6.59 11.36 25.96
C PHE A 44 6.84 10.34 24.82
N LEU A 45 7.95 9.60 24.89
CA LEU A 45 8.30 8.57 23.91
C LEU A 45 7.27 7.42 23.85
N ILE A 46 6.59 7.08 24.95
CA ILE A 46 5.54 6.06 24.95
C ILE A 46 4.29 6.55 24.20
N THR A 47 3.86 7.80 24.47
CA THR A 47 2.72 8.40 23.78
C THR A 47 2.99 8.50 22.28
N LEU A 48 4.20 8.93 21.91
CA LEU A 48 4.64 8.99 20.53
C LEU A 48 4.64 7.60 19.87
N ARG A 49 5.05 6.55 20.61
CA ARG A 49 4.97 5.17 20.14
C ARG A 49 3.54 4.73 19.87
N HIS A 50 2.61 5.00 20.78
CA HIS A 50 1.19 4.67 20.54
C HIS A 50 0.66 5.37 19.30
N PHE A 51 0.99 6.66 19.12
CA PHE A 51 0.61 7.40 17.93
C PHE A 51 1.19 6.78 16.64
N PHE A 52 2.49 6.44 16.61
CA PHE A 52 3.09 5.80 15.45
C PHE A 52 2.53 4.40 15.17
N ILE A 53 2.18 3.63 16.20
CA ILE A 53 1.51 2.33 16.04
C ILE A 53 0.13 2.53 15.41
N GLU A 54 -0.67 3.46 15.93
CA GLU A 54 -2.00 3.74 15.40
C GLU A 54 -1.92 4.19 13.93
N VAL A 55 -1.02 5.12 13.60
CA VAL A 55 -0.79 5.54 12.21
C VAL A 55 -0.35 4.37 11.34
N HIS A 56 0.55 3.51 11.84
CA HIS A 56 1.01 2.34 11.11
C HIS A 56 -0.12 1.35 10.83
N GLU A 57 -0.98 1.05 11.81
CA GLU A 57 -2.10 0.13 11.68
C GLU A 57 -3.15 0.63 10.68
N TRP A 58 -3.57 1.90 10.78
CA TRP A 58 -4.51 2.48 9.83
C TRP A 58 -3.94 2.56 8.41
N THR A 59 -2.65 2.89 8.29
CA THR A 59 -1.97 2.88 6.98
C THR A 59 -1.86 1.46 6.43
N ALA A 60 -1.64 0.44 7.28
CA ALA A 60 -1.59 -0.96 6.86
C ALA A 60 -2.94 -1.42 6.33
N LEU A 61 -4.03 -1.07 7.01
CA LEU A 61 -5.39 -1.33 6.56
C LEU A 61 -5.67 -0.68 5.20
N ALA A 62 -5.35 0.60 5.05
CA ALA A 62 -5.50 1.32 3.78
C ALA A 62 -4.65 0.70 2.65
N PHE A 63 -3.43 0.27 2.98
CA PHE A 63 -2.52 -0.39 2.03
C PHE A 63 -3.06 -1.75 1.59
N MET A 64 -3.56 -2.58 2.51
CA MET A 64 -4.16 -3.88 2.17
C MET A 64 -5.34 -3.73 1.20
N VAL A 65 -6.24 -2.79 1.45
CA VAL A 65 -7.37 -2.50 0.54
C VAL A 65 -6.85 -2.02 -0.82
N THR A 66 -5.88 -1.12 -0.84
CA THR A 66 -5.29 -0.60 -2.07
C THR A 66 -4.62 -1.70 -2.90
N ILE A 67 -3.88 -2.61 -2.27
CA ILE A 67 -3.24 -3.74 -2.95
C ILE A 67 -4.26 -4.73 -3.48
N ALA A 68 -5.34 -5.00 -2.75
CA ALA A 68 -6.43 -5.83 -3.26
C ALA A 68 -7.03 -5.24 -4.56
N ILE A 69 -7.31 -3.93 -4.57
CA ILE A 69 -7.79 -3.21 -5.77
C ILE A 69 -6.75 -3.28 -6.90
N HIS A 70 -5.47 -3.05 -6.58
CA HIS A 70 -4.36 -3.10 -7.54
C HIS A 70 -4.28 -4.47 -8.23
N ILE A 71 -4.37 -5.55 -7.46
CA ILE A 71 -4.36 -6.93 -7.98
C ILE A 71 -5.58 -7.18 -8.88
N LEU A 72 -6.79 -6.81 -8.42
CA LEU A 72 -8.02 -6.99 -9.21
C LEU A 72 -7.98 -6.24 -10.55
N LEU A 73 -7.48 -5.01 -10.55
CA LEU A 73 -7.30 -4.22 -11.78
C LEU A 73 -6.30 -4.89 -12.75
N HIS A 74 -5.18 -5.40 -12.23
CA HIS A 74 -4.19 -6.10 -13.04
C HIS A 74 -4.68 -7.46 -13.57
N LEU A 75 -5.48 -8.18 -12.79
CA LEU A 75 -6.10 -9.44 -13.21
C LEU A 75 -7.14 -9.21 -14.31
N GLY A 76 -7.99 -8.19 -14.19
CA GLY A 76 -8.97 -7.84 -15.22
C GLY A 76 -8.31 -7.51 -16.56
N LEU A 77 -7.28 -6.67 -16.55
CA LEU A 77 -6.59 -6.28 -17.79
C LEU A 77 -5.84 -7.42 -18.48
N ARG A 78 -5.31 -8.38 -17.70
CA ARG A 78 -4.62 -9.54 -18.28
C ARG A 78 -5.59 -10.41 -19.08
N LYS A 79 -6.84 -10.53 -18.63
CA LYS A 79 -7.88 -11.28 -19.33
C LYS A 79 -8.27 -10.60 -20.64
N ASP A 80 -8.56 -9.30 -20.60
CA ASP A 80 -8.90 -8.49 -21.79
C ASP A 80 -7.84 -8.64 -22.90
N LYS A 81 -6.56 -8.49 -22.53
CA LYS A 81 -5.45 -8.56 -23.50
C LYS A 81 -5.25 -9.96 -24.09
N PHE A 82 -5.53 -11.01 -23.32
CA PHE A 82 -5.36 -12.39 -23.78
C PHE A 82 -6.46 -12.81 -24.76
N GLU A 83 -7.70 -12.37 -24.54
CA GLU A 83 -8.81 -12.62 -25.48
C GLU A 83 -8.60 -11.87 -26.81
N GLU A 84 -8.13 -10.62 -26.75
CA GLU A 84 -7.82 -9.83 -27.96
C GLU A 84 -6.77 -10.52 -28.85
N ILE A 85 -5.67 -11.01 -28.26
CA ILE A 85 -4.62 -11.71 -29.02
C ILE A 85 -5.14 -13.02 -29.62
N ARG A 86 -5.94 -13.79 -28.87
CA ARG A 86 -6.54 -15.04 -29.37
C ARG A 86 -7.40 -14.81 -30.62
N HIS A 87 -8.14 -13.70 -30.69
CA HIS A 87 -8.96 -13.38 -31.86
C HIS A 87 -8.13 -13.00 -33.09
N LEU A 88 -6.93 -12.45 -32.92
CA LEU A 88 -6.03 -12.10 -34.02
C LEU A 88 -5.25 -13.30 -34.58
N GLU A 89 -5.04 -14.36 -33.80
CA GLU A 89 -4.39 -15.59 -34.30
C GLU A 89 -5.33 -16.53 -35.08
N ILE A 90 -6.65 -16.36 -34.95
CA ILE A 90 -7.66 -17.24 -35.59
C ILE A 90 -8.30 -16.58 -36.83
N ALA A 91 -8.02 -15.29 -37.08
CA ALA A 91 -8.49 -14.52 -38.22
C ALA A 91 -7.46 -14.47 -39.36
#